data_AF-A0A8F5BQ61-F1
#
_entry.id   AF-A0A8F5BQ61-F1
#
_cell.length_a   1.000
_cell.length_b   1.000
_cell.length_c   1.000
_cell.angle_alpha   90.00
_cell.angle_beta   90.00
_cell.angle_gamma   90.00
#
_symmetry.space_group_name_H-M   'P 1'
#
loop_
_entity.id
_entity.type
_entity.pdbx_description
1 polymer ?
#
loop_
_entity_poly.entity_id
_entity_poly.type
_entity_poly.pdbx_seq_one_letter_code
_entity_poly.pdbx_strand_id
1 'polypeptide(L)'
;MNRGKVRNHALYFLGVLTYIVALIPFLSVNLVKSLILIPIIAYTLPIMEYLQPKIMSLKIGYKDVLLMIPPIIPYIFLPYDEIVYVLIPLALMVLTFTLYLTKHTMWGNVIGTAFEASISIVWGVFINNSLFLIPSIYWLLYIFTGALYVEYKIPYRKLDKGIVQISWIISLVLIIGLSIRNPITLITLIEPSIRYLIPGEKLKSPKEIRDLGKKGSKKDILFVVLLAITYTLSRIFPII
;
A
#
# COMPACT_ATOMS: atom_id res chain seq x y z
N MET A 1 34.58 -6.34 3.12
CA MET A 1 34.17 -5.53 1.94
C MET A 1 32.72 -5.10 2.11
N ASN A 2 32.48 -3.98 2.81
CA ASN A 2 31.14 -3.43 3.01
C ASN A 2 30.66 -2.77 1.71
N ARG A 3 29.99 -3.55 0.85
CA ARG A 3 29.18 -2.96 -0.23
C ARG A 3 28.07 -2.17 0.45
N GLY A 4 28.14 -0.84 0.38
CA GLY A 4 27.11 0.06 0.89
C GLY A 4 25.75 -0.43 0.42
N LYS A 5 24.97 -0.98 1.36
CA LYS A 5 23.67 -1.57 1.08
C LYS A 5 22.76 -0.43 0.66
N VAL A 6 22.45 -0.34 -0.64
CA VAL A 6 21.52 0.68 -1.14
C VAL A 6 20.17 0.38 -0.51
N ARG A 7 19.74 1.25 0.42
CA ARG A 7 18.48 1.05 1.14
C ARG A 7 17.32 1.08 0.14
N ASN A 8 16.30 0.23 0.35
CA ASN A 8 15.07 0.26 -0.44
C ASN A 8 14.19 1.44 -0.03
N HIS A 9 14.57 2.66 -0.45
CA HIS A 9 13.89 3.90 -0.07
C HIS A 9 12.40 3.90 -0.44
N ALA A 10 12.00 3.16 -1.49
CA ALA A 10 10.60 3.04 -1.89
C ALA A 10 9.76 2.28 -0.86
N LEU A 11 10.27 1.16 -0.33
CA LEU A 11 9.62 0.39 0.74
C LEU A 11 9.43 1.22 2.00
N TYR A 12 10.47 1.94 2.45
CA TYR A 12 10.35 2.79 3.63
C TYR A 12 9.34 3.92 3.42
N PHE A 13 9.36 4.55 2.25
CA PHE A 13 8.42 5.60 1.90
C PHE A 13 6.97 5.10 1.89
N LEU A 14 6.71 3.95 1.25
CA LEU A 14 5.38 3.36 1.22
C LEU A 14 4.92 2.93 2.61
N GLY A 15 5.82 2.37 3.42
CA GLY A 15 5.56 2.00 4.81
C GLY A 15 5.16 3.21 5.67
N VAL A 16 5.86 4.34 5.53
CA VAL A 16 5.51 5.58 6.24
C VAL A 16 4.15 6.11 5.80
N LEU A 17 3.85 6.14 4.51
CA LEU A 17 2.53 6.57 4.03
C LEU A 17 1.41 5.64 4.50
N THR A 18 1.66 4.33 4.50
CA THR A 18 0.72 3.31 5.01
C THR A 18 0.42 3.51 6.49
N TYR A 19 1.42 3.92 7.28
CA TYR A 19 1.23 4.30 8.68
C TYR A 19 0.36 5.55 8.79
N ILE A 20 0.67 6.60 8.03
CA ILE A 20 -0.12 7.84 8.03
C ILE A 20 -1.58 7.54 7.67
N VAL A 21 -1.82 6.69 6.67
CA VAL A 21 -3.18 6.28 6.25
C VAL A 21 -3.93 5.57 7.38
N ALA A 22 -3.27 4.68 8.14
CA ALA A 22 -3.89 4.01 9.28
C ALA A 22 -4.38 4.99 10.35
N LEU A 23 -3.71 6.14 10.48
CA LEU A 23 -4.10 7.22 11.40
C LEU A 23 -5.28 8.06 10.90
N ILE A 24 -5.71 7.93 9.64
CA ILE A 24 -6.80 8.76 9.09
C ILE A 24 -8.16 8.18 9.54
N PRO A 25 -9.10 8.99 10.08
CA PRO A 25 -8.94 10.39 10.45
C PRO A 25 -8.25 10.52 11.82
N PHE A 26 -7.40 11.52 11.98
CA PHE A 26 -6.55 11.67 13.18
C PHE A 26 -7.34 11.85 14.48
N LEU A 27 -8.63 12.17 14.39
CA LEU A 27 -9.53 12.46 15.51
C LEU A 27 -9.94 11.21 16.32
N SER A 28 -9.93 10.02 15.72
CA SER A 28 -10.41 8.78 16.33
C SER A 28 -9.28 7.85 16.79
N VAL A 29 -8.05 8.34 16.81
CA VAL A 29 -6.85 7.53 17.03
C VAL A 29 -6.50 7.42 18.53
N ASN A 30 -6.14 6.21 18.99
CA ASN A 30 -5.49 6.06 20.28
C ASN A 30 -4.01 6.48 20.19
N LEU A 31 -3.67 7.59 20.83
CA LEU A 31 -2.31 8.17 20.79
C LEU A 31 -1.25 7.22 21.36
N VAL A 32 -1.55 6.54 22.48
CA VAL A 32 -0.59 5.61 23.13
C VAL A 32 -0.26 4.46 22.19
N LYS A 33 -1.28 3.81 21.61
CA LYS A 33 -1.07 2.71 20.67
C LYS A 33 -0.39 3.16 19.38
N SER A 34 -0.67 4.37 18.90
CA SER A 34 0.03 4.95 17.74
C SER A 34 1.52 5.15 18.00
N LEU A 35 1.89 5.63 19.19
CA LEU A 35 3.30 5.75 19.57
C LEU A 35 3.99 4.39 19.70
N ILE A 36 3.29 3.35 20.18
CA ILE A 36 3.80 1.97 20.23
C ILE A 36 3.97 1.39 18.81
N LEU A 37 3.17 1.82 17.84
CA LEU A 37 3.28 1.35 16.46
C LEU A 37 4.57 1.83 15.77
N ILE A 38 5.13 2.99 16.15
CA ILE A 38 6.37 3.52 15.59
C ILE A 38 7.55 2.55 15.71
N PRO A 39 7.93 2.03 16.91
CA PRO A 39 9.01 1.06 17.02
C PRO A 39 8.69 -0.25 16.29
N ILE A 40 7.41 -0.64 16.20
CA ILE A 40 6.97 -1.81 15.42
C ILE A 40 7.31 -1.64 13.94
N ILE A 41 6.98 -0.49 13.37
CA ILE A 41 7.31 -0.16 11.98
C ILE A 41 8.82 -0.08 11.80
N ALA A 42 9.53 0.51 12.77
CA ALA A 42 10.97 0.70 12.72
C ALA A 42 11.76 -0.62 12.64
N TYR A 43 11.27 -1.72 13.23
CA TYR A 43 11.87 -3.04 13.02
C TYR A 43 11.23 -3.83 11.86
N THR A 44 9.95 -3.62 11.54
CA THR A 44 9.25 -4.35 10.47
C THR A 44 9.80 -4.00 9.09
N LEU A 45 10.01 -2.71 8.79
CA LEU A 45 10.48 -2.29 7.47
C LEU A 45 11.90 -2.81 7.13
N PRO A 46 12.89 -2.76 8.03
CA PRO A 46 14.20 -3.39 7.78
C PRO A 46 14.13 -4.90 7.59
N ILE A 47 13.24 -5.60 8.30
CA ILE A 47 13.03 -7.04 8.13
C ILE A 47 12.46 -7.30 6.74
N MET A 48 11.43 -6.56 6.32
CA MET A 48 10.85 -6.67 4.98
C MET A 48 11.88 -6.38 3.89
N GLU A 49 12.68 -5.33 4.04
CA GLU A 49 13.77 -4.98 3.12
C GLU A 49 14.78 -6.13 2.96
N TYR A 50 15.12 -6.79 4.07
CA TYR A 50 16.04 -7.92 4.06
C TYR A 50 15.45 -9.19 3.44
N LEU A 51 14.18 -9.47 3.72
CA LEU A 51 13.50 -10.69 3.26
C LEU A 51 13.06 -10.60 1.80
N GLN A 52 12.61 -9.44 1.33
CA GLN A 52 12.07 -9.23 -0.02
C GLN A 52 12.94 -9.85 -1.15
N PRO A 53 14.25 -9.55 -1.29
CA PRO A 53 15.06 -10.15 -2.36
C PRO A 53 15.23 -11.67 -2.24
N LYS A 54 15.20 -12.21 -1.01
CA LYS A 54 15.29 -13.66 -0.77
C LYS A 54 14.00 -14.37 -1.13
N ILE A 55 12.87 -13.74 -0.81
CA ILE A 55 11.54 -14.19 -1.20
C ILE A 55 11.43 -14.21 -2.72
N MET A 56 11.80 -13.12 -3.39
CA MET A 56 11.75 -13.01 -4.86
C MET A 56 12.65 -14.02 -5.56
N SER A 57 13.78 -14.38 -4.95
CA SER A 57 14.72 -15.37 -5.49
C SER A 57 14.48 -16.80 -4.99
N LEU A 58 13.46 -17.01 -4.16
CA LEU A 58 13.12 -18.29 -3.52
C LEU A 58 14.29 -18.89 -2.70
N LYS A 59 15.17 -18.04 -2.16
CA LYS A 59 16.33 -18.42 -1.35
C LYS A 59 16.10 -18.12 0.13
N ILE A 60 15.03 -18.68 0.69
CA ILE A 60 14.65 -18.51 2.10
C ILE A 60 15.23 -19.67 2.92
N GLY A 61 16.02 -19.36 3.94
CA GLY A 61 16.49 -20.34 4.94
C GLY A 61 15.71 -20.27 6.26
N TYR A 62 15.98 -21.19 7.18
CA TYR A 62 15.31 -21.24 8.49
C TYR A 62 15.47 -19.93 9.30
N LYS A 63 16.64 -19.27 9.23
CA LYS A 63 16.88 -17.99 9.90
C LYS A 63 15.99 -16.88 9.35
N ASP A 64 15.68 -16.94 8.06
CA ASP A 64 14.82 -15.96 7.40
C ASP A 64 13.35 -16.14 7.81
N VAL A 65 12.93 -17.39 8.02
CA VAL A 65 11.61 -17.70 8.61
C VAL A 65 11.52 -17.19 10.04
N LEU A 66 12.57 -17.37 10.85
CA LEU A 66 12.60 -16.84 12.23
C LEU A 66 12.46 -15.31 12.26
N LEU A 67 13.07 -14.62 11.29
CA LEU A 67 12.96 -13.16 11.15
C LEU A 67 11.57 -12.69 10.72
N MET A 68 10.69 -13.56 10.21
CA MET A 68 9.30 -13.21 9.91
C MET A 68 8.42 -13.14 11.16
N ILE A 69 8.85 -13.73 12.29
CA ILE A 69 8.04 -13.81 13.51
C ILE A 69 7.82 -12.42 14.16
N PRO A 70 8.84 -11.57 14.36
CA PRO A 70 8.65 -10.30 15.07
C PRO A 70 7.60 -9.38 14.43
N PRO A 71 7.55 -9.17 13.09
CA PRO A 71 6.49 -8.40 12.45
C PRO A 71 5.07 -8.94 12.67
N ILE A 72 4.92 -10.21 13.05
CA ILE A 72 3.62 -10.85 13.27
C ILE A 72 3.13 -10.64 14.70
N ILE A 73 4.04 -10.46 15.67
CA ILE A 73 3.71 -10.31 17.10
C ILE A 73 2.64 -9.25 17.38
N PRO A 74 2.69 -8.04 16.79
CA PRO A 74 1.65 -7.01 17.01
C PRO A 74 0.23 -7.50 16.71
N TYR A 75 0.09 -8.44 15.79
CA TYR A 75 -1.20 -8.94 15.33
C TYR A 75 -1.82 -9.99 16.27
N ILE A 76 -1.01 -10.60 17.14
CA ILE A 76 -1.48 -11.54 18.17
C ILE A 76 -2.30 -10.80 19.24
N PHE A 77 -2.05 -9.51 19.43
CA PHE A 77 -2.74 -8.67 20.41
C PHE A 77 -3.99 -7.97 19.86
N LEU A 78 -4.43 -8.30 18.65
CA LEU A 78 -5.66 -7.76 18.09
C LEU A 78 -6.89 -8.39 18.75
N PRO A 79 -7.98 -7.62 18.93
CA PRO A 79 -9.25 -8.18 19.39
C PRO A 79 -9.71 -9.31 18.47
N TYR A 80 -10.23 -10.39 19.05
CA TYR A 80 -10.66 -11.57 18.29
C TYR A 80 -11.69 -11.24 17.21
N ASP A 81 -12.62 -10.33 17.50
CA ASP A 81 -13.68 -9.91 16.58
C ASP A 81 -13.15 -9.13 15.37
N GLU A 82 -11.93 -8.62 15.44
CA GLU A 82 -11.30 -7.81 14.39
C GLU A 82 -10.28 -8.61 13.57
N ILE A 83 -10.12 -9.92 13.85
CA ILE A 83 -9.15 -10.78 13.17
C ILE A 83 -9.45 -10.94 11.67
N VAL A 84 -10.70 -10.72 11.25
CA VAL A 84 -11.11 -10.74 9.85
C VAL A 84 -10.31 -9.72 9.01
N TYR A 85 -9.89 -8.60 9.60
CA TYR A 85 -9.11 -7.58 8.92
C TYR A 85 -7.67 -8.02 8.61
N VAL A 86 -7.14 -9.01 9.34
CA VAL A 86 -5.81 -9.60 9.08
C VAL A 86 -5.84 -10.51 7.84
N LEU A 87 -7.01 -11.03 7.46
CA LEU A 87 -7.13 -11.95 6.33
C LEU A 87 -6.77 -11.30 5.00
N ILE A 88 -7.03 -9.99 4.83
CA ILE A 88 -6.72 -9.26 3.59
C ILE A 88 -5.20 -9.22 3.33
N PRO A 89 -4.35 -8.66 4.21
CA PRO A 89 -2.90 -8.67 4.01
C PRO A 89 -2.34 -10.10 3.96
N LEU A 90 -2.88 -11.03 4.76
CA LEU A 90 -2.44 -12.42 4.74
C LEU A 90 -2.69 -13.07 3.36
N ALA A 91 -3.88 -12.88 2.78
CA ALA A 91 -4.21 -13.39 1.46
C ALA A 91 -3.31 -12.77 0.37
N LEU A 92 -3.07 -11.47 0.42
CA LEU A 92 -2.16 -10.79 -0.51
C LEU A 92 -0.72 -11.26 -0.37
N MET A 93 -0.26 -11.51 0.87
CA MET A 93 1.07 -12.06 1.14
C MET A 93 1.20 -13.48 0.55
N VAL A 94 0.25 -14.37 0.83
CA VAL A 94 0.23 -15.74 0.28
C VAL A 94 0.18 -15.74 -1.24
N LEU A 95 -0.64 -14.87 -1.84
CA LEU A 95 -0.72 -14.72 -3.28
C LEU A 95 0.60 -14.21 -3.88
N THR A 96 1.25 -13.24 -3.23
CA THR A 96 2.59 -12.76 -3.61
C THR A 96 3.60 -13.90 -3.65
N PHE A 97 3.65 -14.72 -2.60
CA PHE A 97 4.54 -15.89 -2.55
C PHE A 97 4.24 -16.88 -3.68
N THR A 98 2.96 -17.19 -3.91
CA THR A 98 2.52 -18.11 -4.96
C THR A 98 2.91 -17.61 -6.36
N LEU A 99 2.80 -16.31 -6.60
CA LEU A 99 3.20 -15.69 -7.87
C LEU A 99 4.71 -15.75 -8.10
N TYR A 100 5.52 -15.54 -7.05
CA TYR A 100 6.97 -15.73 -7.16
C TYR A 100 7.35 -17.20 -7.38
N LEU A 101 6.70 -18.15 -6.70
CA LEU A 101 6.90 -19.59 -6.91
C LEU A 101 6.57 -20.02 -8.35
N THR A 102 5.50 -19.50 -8.91
CA THR A 102 5.08 -19.77 -10.31
C THR A 102 5.81 -18.92 -11.35
N LYS A 103 6.86 -18.17 -10.95
CA LYS A 103 7.69 -17.29 -11.81
C LYS A 103 6.94 -16.11 -12.45
N HIS A 104 5.76 -15.76 -11.95
CA HIS A 104 4.99 -14.58 -12.35
C HIS A 104 5.46 -13.31 -11.61
N THR A 105 6.75 -12.97 -11.77
CA THR A 105 7.44 -11.92 -10.97
C THR A 105 6.80 -10.53 -11.06
N MET A 106 6.27 -10.15 -12.23
CA MET A 106 5.58 -8.87 -12.42
C MET A 106 4.33 -8.78 -11.54
N TRP A 107 3.47 -9.80 -11.55
CA TRP A 107 2.29 -9.85 -10.70
C TRP A 107 2.67 -9.99 -9.22
N GLY A 108 3.73 -10.74 -8.91
CA GLY A 108 4.29 -10.81 -7.56
C GLY A 108 4.66 -9.43 -7.02
N ASN A 109 5.28 -8.56 -7.83
CA ASN A 109 5.60 -7.19 -7.42
C ASN A 109 4.35 -6.35 -7.18
N VAL A 110 3.35 -6.45 -8.06
CA VAL A 110 2.08 -5.70 -7.95
C VAL A 110 1.35 -6.08 -6.66
N ILE A 111 1.14 -7.38 -6.44
CA ILE A 111 0.45 -7.89 -5.26
C ILE A 111 1.28 -7.67 -3.99
N GLY A 112 2.61 -7.77 -4.06
CA GLY A 112 3.50 -7.47 -2.93
C GLY A 112 3.40 -6.00 -2.50
N THR A 113 3.33 -5.08 -3.45
CA THR A 113 3.15 -3.64 -3.15
C THR A 113 1.75 -3.37 -2.57
N ALA A 114 0.72 -4.06 -3.08
CA ALA A 114 -0.62 -3.98 -2.52
C ALA A 114 -0.71 -4.58 -1.11
N PHE A 115 0.02 -5.67 -0.84
CA PHE A 115 0.19 -6.23 0.50
C PHE A 115 0.76 -5.16 1.45
N GLU A 116 1.85 -4.48 1.09
CA GLU A 116 2.43 -3.41 1.90
C GLU A 116 1.40 -2.32 2.23
N ALA A 117 0.61 -1.87 1.26
CA ALA A 117 -0.46 -0.90 1.49
C ALA A 117 -1.59 -1.44 2.39
N SER A 118 -1.94 -2.72 2.25
CA SER A 118 -3.02 -3.35 3.04
C SER A 118 -2.70 -3.46 4.53
N ILE A 119 -1.42 -3.35 4.92
CA ILE A 119 -1.02 -3.31 6.34
C ILE A 119 -1.66 -2.11 7.07
N SER A 120 -2.02 -1.03 6.36
CA SER A 120 -2.77 0.11 6.93
C SER A 120 -4.07 -0.32 7.61
N ILE A 121 -4.74 -1.34 7.09
CA ILE A 121 -5.95 -1.92 7.68
C ILE A 121 -5.62 -2.45 9.08
N VAL A 122 -4.60 -3.29 9.19
CA VAL A 122 -4.24 -3.94 10.45
C VAL A 122 -3.67 -2.95 11.46
N TRP A 123 -2.92 -1.95 10.99
CA TRP A 123 -2.45 -0.86 11.83
C TRP A 123 -3.59 0.03 12.33
N GLY A 124 -4.62 0.27 11.51
CA GLY A 124 -5.82 1.01 11.91
C GLY A 124 -6.58 0.30 13.03
N VAL A 125 -6.71 -1.03 12.92
CA VAL A 125 -7.25 -1.89 13.98
C VAL A 125 -6.39 -1.81 15.25
N PHE A 126 -5.07 -2.00 15.10
CA PHE A 126 -4.15 -1.99 16.24
C PHE A 126 -4.24 -0.71 17.07
N ILE A 127 -4.33 0.47 16.42
CA ILE A 127 -4.42 1.77 17.09
C ILE A 127 -5.85 2.13 17.55
N ASN A 128 -6.80 1.19 17.46
CA ASN A 128 -8.22 1.38 17.78
C ASN A 128 -8.86 2.57 17.04
N ASN A 129 -8.45 2.82 15.80
CA ASN A 129 -9.09 3.86 14.99
C ASN A 129 -10.38 3.28 14.40
N SER A 130 -11.56 3.68 14.89
CA SER A 130 -12.85 3.13 14.43
C SER A 130 -13.24 3.53 12.99
N LEU A 131 -12.56 4.51 12.39
CA LEU A 131 -12.90 5.08 11.08
C LEU A 131 -11.85 4.80 10.00
N PHE A 132 -10.86 3.93 10.29
CA PHE A 132 -9.71 3.61 9.45
C PHE A 132 -10.05 2.95 8.10
N LEU A 133 -11.19 2.23 8.03
CA LEU A 133 -11.44 1.27 6.96
C LEU A 133 -11.55 1.94 5.58
N ILE A 134 -12.28 3.07 5.49
CA ILE A 134 -12.46 3.78 4.22
C ILE A 134 -11.11 4.31 3.70
N PRO A 135 -10.30 5.07 4.48
CA PRO A 135 -8.97 5.50 4.05
C PRO A 135 -8.05 4.34 3.65
N SER A 136 -8.10 3.23 4.39
CA SER A 136 -7.27 2.06 4.11
C SER A 136 -7.64 1.38 2.79
N ILE A 137 -8.93 1.28 2.47
CA ILE A 137 -9.40 0.74 1.17
C ILE A 137 -9.03 1.67 0.02
N TYR A 138 -9.21 2.99 0.19
CA TYR A 138 -8.77 3.99 -0.77
C TYR A 138 -7.29 3.82 -1.11
N TRP A 139 -6.46 3.71 -0.07
CA TRP A 139 -5.03 3.54 -0.19
C TRP A 139 -4.65 2.23 -0.88
N LEU A 140 -5.27 1.11 -0.47
CA LEU A 140 -5.03 -0.20 -1.06
C LEU A 140 -5.31 -0.22 -2.57
N LEU A 141 -6.49 0.25 -2.98
CA LEU A 141 -6.90 0.25 -4.40
C LEU A 141 -6.07 1.24 -5.24
N TYR A 142 -5.73 2.39 -4.65
CA TYR A 142 -4.83 3.37 -5.26
C TYR A 142 -3.43 2.80 -5.53
N ILE A 143 -2.83 2.15 -4.52
CA ILE A 143 -1.49 1.56 -4.62
C ILE A 143 -1.48 0.34 -5.54
N PHE A 144 -2.52 -0.51 -5.49
CA PHE A 144 -2.64 -1.64 -6.40
C PHE A 144 -2.62 -1.19 -7.87
N THR A 145 -3.45 -0.20 -8.23
CA THR A 145 -3.45 0.36 -9.58
C THR A 145 -2.14 1.11 -9.89
N GLY A 146 -1.55 1.78 -8.90
CA GLY A 146 -0.25 2.43 -9.03
C GLY A 146 0.88 1.48 -9.36
N ALA A 147 0.90 0.30 -8.73
CA ALA A 147 1.88 -0.74 -9.01
C ALA A 147 1.71 -1.29 -10.43
N LEU A 148 0.46 -1.50 -10.90
CA LEU A 148 0.19 -1.85 -12.29
C LEU A 148 0.66 -0.77 -13.26
N TYR A 149 0.42 0.50 -12.94
CA TYR A 149 0.89 1.63 -13.75
C TYR A 149 2.41 1.66 -13.87
N VAL A 150 3.15 1.42 -12.78
CA VAL A 150 4.61 1.35 -12.81
C VAL A 150 5.10 0.18 -13.65
N GLU A 151 4.54 -1.03 -13.47
CA GLU A 151 4.92 -2.19 -14.27
C GLU A 151 4.56 -2.02 -15.75
N TYR A 152 3.45 -1.33 -16.07
CA TYR A 152 3.11 -0.94 -17.45
C TYR A 152 4.16 -0.04 -18.07
N LYS A 153 4.65 0.96 -17.33
CA LYS A 153 5.60 1.97 -17.83
C LYS A 153 6.98 1.42 -18.16
N ILE A 154 7.36 0.26 -17.61
CA ILE A 154 8.67 -0.35 -17.86
C ILE A 154 8.73 -0.86 -19.33
N PRO A 155 9.74 -0.44 -20.13
CA PRO A 155 9.76 -0.66 -21.58
C PRO A 155 9.61 -2.14 -22.01
N TYR A 156 10.24 -3.06 -21.26
CA TYR A 156 10.31 -4.48 -21.62
C TYR A 156 9.19 -5.35 -21.02
N ARG A 157 8.29 -4.77 -20.21
CA ARG A 157 7.17 -5.51 -19.61
C ARG A 157 6.03 -5.67 -20.61
N LYS A 158 5.50 -6.89 -20.74
CA LYS A 158 4.32 -7.20 -21.55
C LYS A 158 3.02 -6.94 -20.78
N LEU A 159 2.83 -5.70 -20.32
CA LEU A 159 1.57 -5.24 -19.73
C LEU A 159 0.96 -4.19 -20.67
N ASP A 160 -0.36 -4.28 -20.89
CA ASP A 160 -1.14 -3.34 -21.68
C ASP A 160 -1.64 -2.18 -20.79
N LYS A 161 -1.76 -0.98 -21.37
CA LYS A 161 -2.43 0.16 -20.73
C LYS A 161 -3.87 -0.18 -20.36
N GLY A 162 -4.54 -1.03 -21.15
CA GLY A 162 -5.92 -1.45 -20.89
C GLY A 162 -6.09 -2.11 -19.52
N ILE A 163 -5.10 -2.86 -19.04
CA ILE A 163 -5.14 -3.51 -17.72
C ILE A 163 -5.11 -2.46 -16.61
N VAL A 164 -4.29 -1.40 -16.76
CA VAL A 164 -4.25 -0.29 -15.80
C VAL A 164 -5.59 0.46 -15.78
N GLN A 165 -6.14 0.74 -16.96
CA GLN A 165 -7.42 1.44 -17.11
C GLN A 165 -8.58 0.64 -16.48
N ILE A 166 -8.69 -0.64 -16.81
CA ILE A 166 -9.75 -1.53 -16.27
C ILE A 166 -9.61 -1.66 -14.75
N SER A 167 -8.38 -1.88 -14.25
CA SER A 167 -8.11 -1.92 -12.80
C SER A 167 -8.56 -0.64 -12.10
N TRP A 168 -8.27 0.52 -12.70
CA TRP A 168 -8.69 1.79 -12.14
C TRP A 168 -10.20 1.98 -12.18
N ILE A 169 -10.87 1.60 -13.27
CA ILE A 169 -12.35 1.67 -13.37
C ILE A 169 -13.00 0.81 -12.29
N ILE A 170 -12.52 -0.42 -12.10
CA ILE A 170 -13.00 -1.30 -11.01
C ILE A 170 -12.78 -0.64 -9.65
N SER A 171 -11.58 -0.09 -9.42
CA SER A 171 -11.25 0.64 -8.19
C SER A 171 -12.18 1.83 -7.97
N LEU A 172 -12.46 2.62 -9.01
CA LEU A 172 -13.37 3.77 -8.96
C LEU A 172 -14.78 3.35 -8.59
N VAL A 173 -15.32 2.30 -9.21
CA VAL A 173 -16.69 1.83 -8.91
C VAL A 173 -16.81 1.43 -7.45
N LEU A 174 -15.84 0.67 -6.92
CA LEU A 174 -15.81 0.27 -5.52
C LEU A 174 -15.72 1.48 -4.58
N ILE A 175 -14.82 2.42 -4.90
CA ILE A 175 -14.61 3.60 -4.08
C ILE A 175 -15.83 4.54 -4.11
N ILE A 176 -16.45 4.74 -5.28
CA ILE A 176 -17.67 5.54 -5.40
C ILE A 176 -18.79 4.92 -4.55
N GLY A 177 -18.95 3.60 -4.60
CA GLY A 177 -19.91 2.89 -3.76
C GLY A 177 -19.66 3.08 -2.26
N LEU A 178 -18.40 3.02 -1.82
CA LEU A 178 -18.03 3.25 -0.41
C LEU A 178 -18.23 4.71 0.05
N SER A 179 -18.20 5.65 -0.89
CA SER A 179 -18.19 7.08 -0.59
C SER A 179 -19.52 7.79 -0.87
N ILE A 180 -20.60 7.04 -1.13
CA ILE A 180 -21.96 7.58 -1.26
C ILE A 180 -22.32 8.49 -0.06
N ARG A 181 -21.94 8.08 1.15
CA ARG A 181 -22.21 8.85 2.39
C ARG A 181 -21.18 9.94 2.68
N ASN A 182 -20.06 9.98 1.95
CA ASN A 182 -18.97 10.93 2.17
C ASN A 182 -18.44 11.46 0.82
N PRO A 183 -19.27 12.10 -0.02
CA PRO A 183 -18.93 12.38 -1.41
C PRO A 183 -17.73 13.33 -1.57
N ILE A 184 -17.45 14.17 -0.56
CA ILE A 184 -16.28 15.05 -0.53
C ILE A 184 -14.97 14.26 -0.71
N THR A 185 -14.91 13.02 -0.21
CA THR A 185 -13.74 12.15 -0.34
C THR A 185 -13.40 11.79 -1.78
N LEU A 186 -14.38 11.85 -2.71
CA LEU A 186 -14.18 11.55 -4.13
C LEU A 186 -13.23 12.54 -4.82
N ILE A 187 -13.03 13.73 -4.26
CA ILE A 187 -12.08 14.73 -4.77
C ILE A 187 -10.66 14.15 -4.84
N THR A 188 -10.29 13.24 -3.92
CA THR A 188 -8.98 12.56 -3.93
C THR A 188 -8.73 11.73 -5.18
N LEU A 189 -9.79 11.31 -5.89
CA LEU A 189 -9.72 10.42 -7.04
C LEU A 189 -9.52 11.15 -8.35
N ILE A 190 -9.62 12.49 -8.37
CA ILE A 190 -9.50 13.29 -9.60
C ILE A 190 -8.12 13.09 -10.24
N GLU A 191 -7.04 13.35 -9.49
CA GLU A 191 -5.68 13.21 -10.00
C GLU A 191 -5.33 11.78 -10.41
N PRO A 192 -5.60 10.76 -9.55
CA PRO A 192 -5.37 9.37 -9.94
C PRO A 192 -6.16 8.96 -11.19
N SER A 193 -7.38 9.47 -11.37
CA SER A 193 -8.20 9.17 -12.55
C SER A 193 -7.64 9.72 -13.83
N ILE A 194 -7.18 10.97 -13.82
CA ILE A 194 -6.51 11.55 -14.99
C ILE A 194 -5.28 10.71 -15.35
N ARG A 195 -4.48 10.31 -14.35
CA ARG A 195 -3.24 9.56 -14.55
C ARG A 195 -3.48 8.12 -15.01
N TYR A 196 -4.44 7.40 -14.44
CA TYR A 196 -4.61 5.96 -14.70
C TYR A 196 -5.57 5.66 -15.85
N LEU A 197 -6.52 6.55 -16.15
CA LEU A 197 -7.35 6.42 -17.36
C LEU A 197 -6.58 6.84 -18.62
N ILE A 198 -5.62 7.75 -18.49
CA ILE A 198 -4.78 8.21 -19.60
C ILE A 198 -3.30 8.02 -19.22
N PRO A 199 -2.82 6.75 -19.14
CA PRO A 199 -1.49 6.47 -18.61
C PRO A 199 -0.35 7.00 -19.51
N GLY A 200 -0.61 7.35 -20.78
CA GLY A 200 0.39 7.76 -21.75
C GLY A 200 1.30 6.60 -22.19
N GLU A 201 2.36 6.90 -22.94
CA GLU A 201 3.26 5.87 -23.51
C GLU A 201 4.21 5.25 -22.48
N LYS A 202 4.79 4.08 -22.78
CA LYS A 202 5.86 3.49 -21.96
C LYS A 202 7.10 4.39 -21.95
N LEU A 203 7.94 4.22 -20.93
CA LEU A 203 9.22 4.92 -20.86
C LEU A 203 10.10 4.55 -22.05
N LYS A 204 10.96 5.48 -22.49
CA LYS A 204 11.88 5.22 -23.61
C LYS A 204 13.14 4.50 -23.15
N SER A 205 13.49 4.64 -21.87
CA SER A 205 14.70 4.04 -21.29
C SER A 205 14.51 3.65 -19.82
N PRO A 206 15.16 2.56 -19.35
CA PRO A 206 15.21 2.23 -17.92
C PRO A 206 15.79 3.34 -17.03
N LYS A 207 16.59 4.26 -17.59
CA LYS A 207 17.15 5.40 -16.85
C LYS A 207 16.05 6.34 -16.33
N GLU A 208 14.89 6.38 -16.98
CA GLU A 208 13.75 7.23 -16.63
C GLU A 208 12.94 6.68 -15.43
N ILE A 209 13.16 5.43 -15.02
CA ILE A 209 12.43 4.79 -13.91
C ILE A 209 12.61 5.57 -12.60
N ARG A 210 13.82 6.13 -12.36
CA ARG A 210 14.09 6.93 -11.16
C ARG A 210 13.22 8.19 -11.11
N ASP A 211 13.02 8.84 -12.25
CA ASP A 211 12.22 10.06 -12.32
C ASP A 211 10.72 9.76 -12.31
N LEU A 212 10.30 8.63 -12.88
CA LEU A 212 8.95 8.10 -12.67
C LEU A 212 8.67 7.88 -11.18
N GLY A 213 9.60 7.24 -10.46
CA GLY A 213 9.48 7.02 -9.01
C GLY A 213 9.35 8.32 -8.22
N LYS A 214 10.21 9.32 -8.47
CA LYS A 214 10.13 10.64 -7.81
C LYS A 214 8.80 11.35 -8.07
N LYS A 215 8.31 11.31 -9.31
CA LYS A 215 7.01 11.89 -9.67
C LYS A 215 5.88 11.12 -8.98
N GLY A 216 5.95 9.79 -8.98
CA GLY A 216 5.04 8.89 -8.26
C GLY A 216 4.93 9.26 -6.79
N SER A 217 6.05 9.31 -6.06
CA SER A 217 6.06 9.65 -4.63
C SER A 217 5.40 11.00 -4.31
N LYS A 218 5.59 12.02 -5.16
CA LYS A 218 4.90 13.31 -4.98
C LYS A 218 3.39 13.18 -5.12
N LYS A 219 2.92 12.34 -6.05
CA LYS A 219 1.49 12.06 -6.23
C LYS A 219 0.92 11.21 -5.11
N ASP A 220 1.70 10.27 -4.57
CA ASP A 220 1.29 9.47 -3.42
C ASP A 220 1.10 10.34 -2.18
N ILE A 221 2.02 11.29 -1.94
CA ILE A 221 1.85 12.30 -0.87
C ILE A 221 0.59 13.14 -1.12
N LEU A 222 0.41 13.65 -2.33
CA LEU A 222 -0.76 14.46 -2.67
C LEU A 222 -2.06 13.68 -2.41
N PHE A 223 -2.11 12.40 -2.80
CA PHE A 223 -3.25 11.53 -2.56
C PHE A 223 -3.54 11.37 -1.07
N VAL A 224 -2.52 11.02 -0.26
CA VAL A 224 -2.68 10.84 1.19
C VAL A 224 -3.10 12.14 1.88
N VAL A 225 -2.52 13.29 1.50
CA VAL A 225 -2.88 14.60 2.05
C VAL A 225 -4.33 14.96 1.71
N LEU A 226 -4.73 14.82 0.45
CA LEU A 226 -6.11 15.06 0.05
C LEU A 226 -7.07 14.10 0.77
N LEU A 227 -6.68 12.83 0.97
CA LEU A 227 -7.50 11.83 1.64
C LEU A 227 -7.69 12.18 3.11
N ALA A 228 -6.61 12.58 3.78
CA ALA A 228 -6.67 13.04 5.16
C ALA A 228 -7.60 14.26 5.30
N ILE A 229 -7.44 15.27 4.44
CA ILE A 229 -8.25 16.49 4.49
C ILE A 229 -9.73 16.18 4.19
N THR A 230 -10.01 15.57 3.03
CA THR A 230 -11.38 15.36 2.56
C THR A 230 -12.16 14.40 3.45
N TYR A 231 -11.52 13.33 3.94
CA TYR A 231 -12.18 12.40 4.84
C TYR A 231 -12.41 13.03 6.22
N THR A 232 -11.44 13.74 6.78
CA THR A 232 -11.64 14.45 8.06
C THR A 232 -12.76 15.49 7.94
N LEU A 233 -12.78 16.28 6.86
CA LEU A 233 -13.86 17.24 6.59
C LEU A 233 -15.23 16.55 6.49
N SER A 234 -15.31 15.40 5.79
CA SER A 234 -16.58 14.65 5.67
C SER A 234 -17.10 14.13 7.01
N ARG A 235 -16.23 13.92 7.99
CA ARG A 235 -16.61 13.50 9.34
C ARG A 235 -17.02 14.65 10.24
N ILE A 236 -16.46 15.84 10.04
CA ILE A 236 -16.83 17.05 10.79
C ILE A 236 -18.13 17.65 10.25
N PHE A 237 -18.28 17.66 8.92
CA PHE A 237 -19.45 18.20 8.22
C PHE A 237 -20.17 17.09 7.45
N PRO A 238 -20.88 16.18 8.13
CA PRO A 238 -21.66 15.16 7.45
C PRO A 238 -22.73 15.84 6.59
N ILE A 239 -22.71 15.56 5.29
CA ILE A 239 -23.79 15.97 4.40
C ILE A 239 -24.95 15.02 4.71
N ILE A 240 -26.02 15.56 5.31
CA ILE A 240 -27.27 14.86 5.66
C ILE A 240 -28.01 14.49 4.38
#